data_AF-A0A4Z1CB60-F1
#
_entry.id   AF-A0A4Z1CB60-F1
#
_cell.length_a   1.000
_cell.length_b   1.000
_cell.length_c   1.000
_cell.angle_alpha   90.00
_cell.angle_beta   90.00
_cell.angle_gamma   90.00
#
_symmetry.space_group_name_H-M   'P 1'
#
loop_
_entity.id
_entity.type
_entity.pdbx_description
1 polymer ?
#
loop_
_entity_poly.entity_id
_entity_poly.type
_entity_poly.pdbx_seq_one_letter_code
_entity_poly.pdbx_strand_id
1 'polypeptide(L)'
;MPLRALAKGWGDLLRPSVLKLVLLGIALTLGLFVALQAAIFWAVRLWLPGGLTLPWLGQVEFGQVLSWGSLALFPVMGIFLMAPVAAGFAGLFAETVAEKVEAIHYPDRRGASLDFFDGVLESLAVVAAVLAVAVICLILTPFLGPLAPLLFFGANGWLLGREFFQMAARRHLAEGPAKDLRRAHAGRITATGVLVAVGLVIPLVNIAVPLLAAAAFTHLYQMISGSADPAAKYRRG
;
A
#
# COMPACT_ATOMS: atom_id res chain seq x y z
N MET A 1 2.19 12.36 19.67
CA MET A 1 3.09 11.93 18.57
C MET A 1 2.33 11.48 17.32
N PRO A 2 1.33 10.57 17.38
CA PRO A 2 0.60 10.10 16.20
C PRO A 2 0.02 11.22 15.32
N LEU A 3 -0.74 12.14 15.92
CA LEU A 3 -1.32 13.29 15.22
C LEU A 3 -0.28 14.22 14.59
N ARG A 4 0.87 14.42 15.26
CA ARG A 4 1.97 15.25 14.72
C ARG A 4 2.65 14.58 13.53
N ALA A 5 2.82 13.25 13.56
CA ALA A 5 3.37 12.47 12.45
C ALA A 5 2.46 12.57 11.23
N LEU A 6 1.16 12.37 11.44
CA LEU A 6 0.14 12.46 10.39
C LEU A 6 0.05 13.88 9.80
N ALA A 7 0.07 14.91 10.64
CA ALA A 7 0.04 16.31 10.19
C ALA A 7 1.25 16.65 9.31
N LYS A 8 2.46 16.19 9.68
CA LYS A 8 3.66 16.35 8.85
C LYS A 8 3.54 15.57 7.53
N GLY A 9 3.06 14.33 7.59
CA GLY A 9 2.81 13.51 6.40
C GLY A 9 1.82 14.16 5.42
N TRP A 10 0.76 14.77 5.93
CA TRP A 10 -0.17 15.57 5.13
C TRP A 10 0.51 16.78 4.46
N GLY A 11 1.38 17.49 5.19
CA GLY A 11 2.19 18.57 4.62
C GLY A 11 3.11 18.10 3.49
N ASP A 12 3.64 16.88 3.61
CA ASP A 12 4.54 16.31 2.59
C ASP A 12 3.81 15.83 1.34
N LEU A 13 2.56 15.34 1.45
CA LEU A 13 1.73 14.98 0.30
C LEU A 13 1.52 16.15 -0.66
N LEU A 14 1.44 17.38 -0.14
CA LEU A 14 1.25 18.59 -0.94
C LEU A 14 2.53 19.04 -1.65
N ARG A 15 3.68 18.40 -1.40
CA ARG A 15 4.93 18.77 -2.05
C ARG A 15 4.98 18.26 -3.50
N PRO A 16 5.52 19.05 -4.45
CA PRO A 16 5.60 18.66 -5.87
C PRO A 16 6.32 17.32 -6.09
N SER A 17 7.33 17.02 -5.27
CA SER A 17 8.12 15.80 -5.35
C SER A 17 7.34 14.53 -4.98
N VAL A 18 6.29 14.65 -4.16
CA VAL A 18 5.40 13.57 -3.73
C VAL A 18 4.20 13.48 -4.67
N LEU A 19 3.67 14.62 -5.14
CA LEU A 19 2.62 14.63 -6.17
C LEU A 19 3.07 13.94 -7.47
N LYS A 20 4.34 14.09 -7.88
CA LYS A 20 4.90 13.32 -9.00
C LYS A 20 4.83 11.81 -8.79
N LEU A 21 4.98 11.34 -7.55
CA LEU A 21 4.85 9.93 -7.20
C LEU A 21 3.40 9.47 -7.27
N VAL A 22 2.44 10.28 -6.82
CA VAL A 22 1.00 10.00 -7.00
C VAL A 22 0.66 9.87 -8.49
N LEU A 23 1.09 10.83 -9.32
CA LEU A 23 0.86 10.80 -10.76
C LEU A 23 1.51 9.59 -11.43
N LEU A 24 2.74 9.23 -11.04
CA LEU A 24 3.42 8.05 -11.54
C LEU A 24 2.68 6.76 -11.13
N GLY A 25 2.15 6.69 -9.90
CA GLY A 25 1.33 5.57 -9.44
C GLY A 25 0.06 5.41 -10.28
N ILE A 26 -0.65 6.52 -10.52
CA ILE A 26 -1.84 6.54 -11.41
C ILE A 26 -1.46 6.10 -12.83
N ALA A 27 -0.40 6.66 -13.40
CA ALA A 27 0.07 6.32 -14.73
C ALA A 27 0.48 4.84 -14.84
N LEU A 28 1.15 4.30 -13.81
CA LEU A 28 1.52 2.89 -13.74
C LEU A 28 0.29 1.99 -13.66
N THR A 29 -0.69 2.31 -12.81
CA THR A 29 -1.94 1.54 -12.71
C THR A 29 -2.69 1.54 -14.04
N LEU A 30 -2.84 2.70 -14.69
CA LEU A 30 -3.48 2.79 -16.01
C LEU A 30 -2.68 2.05 -17.08
N GLY A 31 -1.36 2.17 -17.09
CA GLY A 31 -0.48 1.47 -18.02
C GLY A 31 -0.55 -0.05 -17.88
N LEU A 32 -0.47 -0.56 -16.65
CA LEU A 32 -0.64 -1.99 -16.36
C LEU A 32 -2.03 -2.49 -16.75
N PHE A 33 -3.06 -1.69 -16.51
CA PHE A 33 -4.43 -2.02 -16.90
C PHE A 33 -4.55 -2.17 -18.43
N VAL A 34 -4.08 -1.19 -19.19
CA VAL A 34 -4.10 -1.24 -20.66
C VAL A 34 -3.27 -2.40 -21.19
N ALA A 35 -2.07 -2.63 -20.63
CA ALA A 35 -1.20 -3.73 -21.03
C ALA A 35 -1.85 -5.10 -20.76
N LEU A 36 -2.47 -5.28 -19.59
CA LEU A 36 -3.17 -6.51 -19.25
C LEU A 36 -4.38 -6.74 -20.17
N GLN A 37 -5.16 -5.69 -20.44
CA GLN A 37 -6.28 -5.78 -21.37
C GLN A 37 -5.80 -6.19 -22.78
N ALA A 38 -4.74 -5.57 -23.28
CA ALA A 38 -4.15 -5.91 -24.57
C ALA A 38 -3.63 -7.36 -24.60
N ALA A 39 -2.96 -7.81 -23.54
CA ALA A 39 -2.45 -9.18 -23.41
C ALA A 39 -3.58 -10.22 -23.41
N ILE A 40 -4.65 -9.98 -22.63
CA ILE A 40 -5.83 -10.86 -22.60
C ILE A 40 -6.48 -10.89 -23.98
N PHE A 41 -6.66 -9.74 -24.63
CA PHE A 41 -7.27 -9.67 -25.95
C PHE A 41 -6.44 -10.40 -27.01
N TRP A 42 -5.12 -10.24 -26.97
CA TRP A 42 -4.20 -10.96 -27.84
C TRP A 42 -4.27 -12.47 -27.62
N ALA A 43 -4.31 -12.92 -26.36
CA ALA A 43 -4.49 -14.33 -26.03
C ALA A 43 -5.84 -14.86 -26.55
N VAL A 44 -6.96 -14.17 -26.28
CA VAL A 44 -8.29 -14.59 -26.76
C VAL A 44 -8.31 -14.73 -28.28
N ARG A 45 -7.70 -13.80 -29.02
CA ARG A 45 -7.61 -13.91 -30.50
C ARG A 45 -6.81 -15.13 -30.96
N LEU A 46 -5.75 -15.49 -30.24
CA LEU A 46 -4.92 -16.65 -30.57
C LEU A 46 -5.68 -17.98 -30.34
N TRP A 47 -6.39 -18.07 -29.22
CA TRP A 47 -7.02 -19.32 -28.78
C TRP A 47 -8.47 -19.49 -29.24
N LEU A 48 -9.19 -18.40 -29.56
CA LEU A 48 -10.58 -18.41 -30.05
C LEU A 48 -10.74 -17.52 -31.29
N PRO A 49 -10.22 -17.94 -32.46
CA PRO A 49 -10.23 -17.14 -33.68
C PRO A 49 -11.62 -16.89 -34.30
N GLY A 50 -12.71 -17.35 -33.68
CA GLY A 50 -14.08 -17.26 -34.23
C GLY A 50 -15.16 -16.69 -33.30
N GLY A 51 -14.80 -16.17 -32.12
CA GLY A 51 -15.80 -15.71 -31.14
C GLY A 51 -16.21 -16.78 -30.12
N LEU A 52 -17.01 -16.38 -29.13
CA LEU A 52 -17.71 -17.31 -28.23
C LEU A 52 -19.19 -17.31 -28.57
N THR A 53 -19.73 -18.48 -28.88
CA THR A 53 -21.18 -18.73 -28.89
C THR A 53 -21.65 -19.01 -27.47
N LEU A 54 -22.25 -17.99 -26.85
CA LEU A 54 -22.89 -18.18 -25.55
C LEU A 54 -24.32 -18.67 -25.77
N PRO A 55 -24.77 -19.74 -25.08
CA PRO A 55 -26.19 -20.09 -25.10
C PRO A 55 -26.96 -18.88 -24.54
N TRP A 56 -28.04 -18.48 -25.22
CA TRP A 56 -28.90 -17.30 -24.94
C TRP A 56 -28.43 -15.92 -25.43
N LEU A 57 -27.13 -15.69 -25.68
CA LEU A 57 -26.61 -14.36 -26.09
C LEU A 57 -26.17 -14.29 -27.56
N GLY A 58 -26.15 -15.41 -28.28
CA GLY A 58 -25.77 -15.48 -29.70
C GLY A 58 -24.25 -15.51 -29.91
N GLN A 59 -23.81 -15.26 -31.16
CA GLN A 59 -22.39 -15.16 -31.49
C GLN A 59 -21.82 -13.83 -31.03
N VAL A 60 -20.88 -13.88 -30.08
CA VAL A 60 -20.12 -12.72 -29.64
C VAL A 60 -18.83 -12.68 -30.45
N GLU A 61 -18.81 -11.88 -31.51
CA GLU A 61 -17.58 -11.60 -32.26
C GLU A 61 -16.68 -10.65 -31.47
N PHE A 62 -15.52 -11.15 -31.01
CA PHE A 62 -14.54 -10.37 -30.25
C PHE A 62 -13.96 -9.18 -31.01
N GLY A 63 -14.22 -9.06 -32.32
CA GLY A 63 -13.86 -7.90 -33.14
C GLY A 63 -14.54 -6.59 -32.70
N GLN A 64 -15.75 -6.66 -32.12
CA GLN A 64 -16.52 -5.49 -31.64
C GLN A 64 -16.57 -5.34 -30.11
N VAL A 65 -15.95 -6.27 -29.36
CA VAL A 65 -16.04 -6.38 -27.89
C VAL A 65 -15.25 -5.30 -27.12
N LEU A 66 -14.66 -4.33 -27.82
CA LEU A 66 -14.09 -3.15 -27.17
C LEU A 66 -15.17 -2.24 -26.55
N SER A 67 -16.43 -2.30 -26.98
CA SER A 67 -17.42 -1.29 -26.56
C SER A 67 -18.15 -1.58 -25.24
N TRP A 68 -18.43 -2.85 -24.87
CA TRP A 68 -19.16 -3.16 -23.62
C TRP A 68 -18.79 -4.48 -22.93
N GLY A 69 -18.39 -5.54 -23.66
CA GLY A 69 -17.98 -6.83 -23.04
C GLY A 69 -16.66 -6.76 -22.27
N SER A 70 -15.81 -5.77 -22.57
CA SER A 70 -14.62 -5.41 -21.78
C SER A 70 -14.95 -4.96 -20.35
N LEU A 71 -16.16 -4.43 -20.10
CA LEU A 71 -16.61 -4.03 -18.77
C LEU A 71 -16.92 -5.23 -17.88
N ALA A 72 -17.28 -6.39 -18.44
CA ALA A 72 -17.44 -7.62 -17.66
C ALA A 72 -16.09 -8.20 -17.20
N LEU A 73 -15.00 -7.88 -17.88
CA LEU A 73 -13.64 -8.24 -17.48
C LEU A 73 -13.08 -7.31 -16.40
N PHE A 74 -13.67 -6.14 -16.15
CA PHE A 74 -13.17 -5.17 -15.15
C PHE A 74 -12.98 -5.78 -13.74
N PRO A 75 -13.96 -6.51 -13.17
CA PRO A 75 -13.79 -7.08 -11.84
C PRO A 75 -12.68 -8.13 -11.78
N VAL A 76 -12.57 -8.97 -12.82
CA VAL A 76 -11.54 -10.03 -12.91
C VAL A 76 -10.16 -9.41 -13.10
N MET A 77 -10.02 -8.45 -14.01
CA MET A 77 -8.77 -7.69 -14.20
C MET A 77 -8.37 -6.94 -12.94
N GLY A 78 -9.33 -6.39 -12.18
CA GLY A 78 -9.08 -5.72 -10.90
C GLY A 78 -8.39 -6.62 -9.89
N ILE A 79 -8.77 -7.90 -9.81
CA ILE A 79 -8.12 -8.89 -8.95
C ILE A 79 -6.68 -9.16 -9.40
N PHE A 80 -6.46 -9.35 -10.71
CA PHE A 80 -5.11 -9.60 -11.25
C PHE A 80 -4.19 -8.39 -11.15
N LEU A 81 -4.73 -7.18 -11.30
CA LEU A 81 -3.98 -5.93 -11.14
C LEU A 81 -3.67 -5.62 -9.68
N MET A 82 -4.46 -6.14 -8.74
CA MET A 82 -4.28 -5.86 -7.31
C MET A 82 -2.85 -6.19 -6.85
N ALA A 83 -2.31 -7.35 -7.21
CA ALA A 83 -0.99 -7.78 -6.74
C ALA A 83 0.18 -6.98 -7.35
N PRO A 84 0.29 -6.78 -8.68
CA PRO A 84 1.35 -5.96 -9.28
C PRO A 84 1.28 -4.50 -8.85
N VAL A 85 0.08 -3.94 -8.75
CA VAL A 85 -0.11 -2.55 -8.29
C VAL A 85 0.29 -2.44 -6.83
N ALA A 86 -0.16 -3.36 -5.96
CA ALA A 86 0.24 -3.37 -4.56
C ALA A 86 1.76 -3.53 -4.37
N ALA A 87 2.41 -4.42 -5.13
CA ALA A 87 3.87 -4.61 -5.09
C ALA A 87 4.62 -3.35 -5.57
N GLY A 88 4.16 -2.71 -6.64
CA GLY A 88 4.71 -1.43 -7.10
C GLY A 88 4.61 -0.34 -6.04
N PHE A 89 3.44 -0.20 -5.39
CA PHE A 89 3.20 0.76 -4.31
C PHE A 89 4.00 0.47 -3.04
N ALA A 90 4.10 -0.79 -2.62
CA ALA A 90 4.83 -1.19 -1.42
C ALA A 90 6.35 -1.07 -1.59
N GLY A 91 6.90 -1.47 -2.75
CA GLY A 91 8.35 -1.43 -3.00
C GLY A 91 8.84 -0.03 -3.40
N LEU A 92 8.42 0.47 -4.57
CA LEU A 92 9.03 1.67 -5.16
C LEU A 92 8.58 2.97 -4.49
N PHE A 93 7.27 3.10 -4.24
CA PHE A 93 6.70 4.38 -3.83
C PHE A 93 6.94 4.67 -2.35
N ALA A 94 6.68 3.71 -1.46
CA ALA A 94 6.84 3.92 -0.03
C ALA A 94 8.31 4.16 0.37
N GLU A 95 9.27 3.50 -0.28
CA GLU A 95 10.69 3.75 -0.07
C GLU A 95 11.10 5.14 -0.55
N THR A 96 10.73 5.49 -1.78
CA THR A 96 11.05 6.80 -2.36
C THR A 96 10.45 7.95 -1.52
N VAL A 97 9.23 7.76 -1.00
CA VAL A 97 8.61 8.74 -0.09
C VAL A 97 9.43 8.86 1.19
N ALA A 98 9.79 7.75 1.84
CA ALA A 98 10.58 7.77 3.06
C ALA A 98 11.93 8.47 2.86
N GLU A 99 12.64 8.17 1.77
CA GLU A 99 13.90 8.82 1.43
C GLU A 99 13.74 10.33 1.24
N LYS A 100 12.71 10.77 0.50
CA LYS A 100 12.44 12.20 0.30
C LYS A 100 12.09 12.91 1.59
N VAL A 101 11.26 12.30 2.43
CA VAL A 101 10.88 12.85 3.74
C VAL A 101 12.12 12.99 4.64
N GLU A 102 13.00 11.98 4.67
CA GLU A 102 14.26 12.04 5.39
C GLU A 102 15.20 13.12 4.85
N ALA A 103 15.34 13.24 3.53
CA ALA A 103 16.18 14.26 2.92
C ALA A 103 15.70 15.69 3.23
N ILE A 104 14.38 15.88 3.32
CA ILE A 104 13.77 17.20 3.57
C ILE A 104 13.80 17.56 5.07
N HIS A 105 13.45 16.62 5.95
CA HIS A 105 13.19 16.92 7.36
C HIS A 105 14.25 16.39 8.32
N TYR A 106 15.08 15.44 7.89
CA TYR A 106 16.04 14.73 8.74
C TYR A 106 17.38 14.49 8.01
N PRO A 107 18.04 15.54 7.49
CA PRO A 107 19.25 15.39 6.68
C PRO A 107 20.39 14.66 7.41
N ASP A 108 20.50 14.83 8.73
CA ASP A 108 21.56 14.21 9.56
C ASP A 108 21.23 12.77 10.02
N ARG A 109 20.02 12.28 9.71
CA ARG A 109 19.50 10.98 10.16
C ARG A 109 18.82 10.22 9.03
N ARG A 110 19.42 10.25 7.84
CA ARG A 110 18.94 9.47 6.68
C ARG A 110 19.22 7.98 6.87
N GLY A 111 18.26 7.15 6.49
CA GLY A 111 18.41 5.71 6.45
C GLY A 111 19.02 5.23 5.13
N ALA A 112 19.48 3.98 5.12
CA ALA A 112 19.95 3.29 3.93
C ALA A 112 18.78 2.92 3.01
N SER A 113 19.01 2.96 1.69
CA SER A 113 18.10 2.36 0.71
C SER A 113 18.05 0.85 0.90
N LEU A 114 16.86 0.29 0.80
CA LEU A 114 16.63 -1.14 0.82
C LEU A 114 16.78 -1.68 -0.61
N ASP A 115 17.15 -2.96 -0.75
CA ASP A 115 17.20 -3.59 -2.07
C ASP A 115 15.76 -3.80 -2.60
N PHE A 116 15.52 -3.42 -3.85
CA PHE A 116 14.21 -3.50 -4.49
C PHE A 116 13.67 -4.94 -4.50
N PHE A 117 14.54 -5.94 -4.65
CA PHE A 117 14.16 -7.35 -4.68
C PHE A 117 13.71 -7.89 -3.31
N ASP A 118 14.32 -7.42 -2.21
CA ASP A 118 13.86 -7.73 -0.86
C ASP A 118 12.46 -7.16 -0.61
N GLY A 119 12.18 -5.96 -1.14
CA GLY A 119 10.87 -5.30 -1.04
C GLY A 119 9.73 -6.06 -1.76
N VAL A 120 10.03 -6.77 -2.86
CA VAL A 120 9.02 -7.54 -3.62
C VAL A 120 8.62 -8.82 -2.90
N LEU A 121 9.56 -9.58 -2.35
CA LEU A 121 9.27 -10.81 -1.58
C LEU A 121 8.47 -10.49 -0.32
N GLU A 122 8.78 -9.39 0.34
CA GLU A 122 8.07 -8.93 1.52
C GLU A 122 6.65 -8.43 1.20
N SER A 123 6.45 -7.85 0.02
CA SER A 123 5.13 -7.44 -0.46
C SER A 123 4.14 -8.61 -0.51
N LEU A 124 4.60 -9.83 -0.79
CA LEU A 124 3.74 -11.01 -0.80
C LEU A 124 3.19 -11.37 0.58
N ALA A 125 4.03 -11.25 1.62
CA ALA A 125 3.62 -11.48 3.01
C ALA A 125 2.64 -10.41 3.50
N VAL A 126 2.84 -9.15 3.09
CA VAL A 126 1.92 -8.05 3.34
C VAL A 126 0.58 -8.31 2.67
N VAL A 127 0.57 -8.70 1.39
CA VAL A 127 -0.65 -9.03 0.65
C VAL A 127 -1.41 -10.18 1.34
N ALA A 128 -0.72 -11.24 1.75
CA ALA A 128 -1.33 -12.35 2.48
C ALA A 128 -1.94 -11.90 3.82
N ALA A 129 -1.23 -11.05 4.58
CA ALA A 129 -1.73 -10.52 5.84
C ALA A 129 -2.96 -9.60 5.66
N VAL A 130 -2.95 -8.75 4.62
CA VAL A 130 -4.09 -7.89 4.24
C VAL A 130 -5.29 -8.75 3.87
N LEU A 131 -5.09 -9.79 3.05
CA LEU A 131 -6.15 -10.70 2.65
C LEU A 131 -6.75 -11.43 3.87
N ALA A 132 -5.91 -11.90 4.79
CA ALA A 132 -6.35 -12.56 6.02
C ALA A 132 -7.18 -11.61 6.90
N VAL A 133 -6.72 -10.37 7.09
CA VAL A 133 -7.47 -9.35 7.84
C VAL A 133 -8.80 -9.03 7.16
N ALA A 134 -8.83 -8.91 5.83
CA ALA A 134 -10.05 -8.66 5.07
C ALA A 134 -11.07 -9.80 5.25
N VAL A 135 -10.63 -11.06 5.16
CA VAL A 135 -11.49 -12.24 5.37
C VAL A 135 -12.02 -12.28 6.81
N ILE A 136 -11.17 -12.06 7.82
CA ILE A 136 -11.59 -12.01 9.23
C ILE A 136 -12.62 -10.90 9.44
N CYS A 137 -12.38 -9.71 8.90
CA CYS A 137 -13.32 -8.59 8.99
C CYS A 137 -14.65 -8.94 8.33
N LEU A 138 -14.63 -9.54 7.14
CA LEU A 138 -15.84 -9.93 6.41
C LEU A 138 -16.67 -10.96 7.19
N ILE A 139 -16.02 -11.95 7.79
CA ILE A 139 -16.69 -12.99 8.60
C ILE A 139 -17.28 -12.38 9.88
N LEU A 140 -16.54 -11.52 10.59
CA LEU A 140 -16.95 -10.99 11.89
C LEU A 140 -17.94 -9.82 11.82
N THR A 141 -17.94 -9.06 10.72
CA THR A 141 -18.82 -7.88 10.52
C THR A 141 -20.30 -8.16 10.83
N PRO A 142 -20.96 -9.21 10.29
CA PRO A 142 -22.37 -9.47 10.58
C PRO A 142 -22.67 -9.77 12.05
N PHE A 143 -21.69 -10.29 12.81
CA PHE A 143 -21.84 -10.61 14.23
C PHE A 143 -21.62 -9.40 15.14
N LEU A 144 -20.84 -8.40 14.68
CA LEU A 144 -20.47 -7.24 15.48
C LEU A 144 -21.47 -6.08 15.38
N GLY A 145 -22.32 -6.06 14.34
CA GLY A 145 -23.34 -5.03 14.15
C GLY A 145 -22.75 -3.62 14.26
N PRO A 146 -23.20 -2.76 15.20
CA PRO A 146 -22.67 -1.40 15.38
C PRO A 146 -21.17 -1.31 15.72
N LEU A 147 -20.55 -2.40 16.19
CA LEU A 147 -19.13 -2.44 16.54
C LEU A 147 -18.22 -2.80 15.35
N ALA A 148 -18.79 -3.14 14.19
CA ALA A 148 -18.02 -3.47 12.99
C ALA A 148 -17.00 -2.39 12.56
N PRO A 149 -17.28 -1.07 12.65
CA PRO A 149 -16.29 -0.04 12.35
C PRO A 149 -15.05 -0.10 13.26
N LEU A 150 -15.20 -0.48 14.53
CA LEU A 150 -14.06 -0.62 15.45
C LEU A 150 -13.16 -1.77 15.02
N LEU A 151 -13.75 -2.89 14.57
CA LEU A 151 -12.97 -3.99 14.01
C LEU A 151 -12.28 -3.55 12.71
N PHE A 152 -12.99 -2.90 11.80
CA PHE A 152 -12.45 -2.45 10.54
C PHE A 152 -11.25 -1.50 10.74
N PHE A 153 -11.43 -0.41 11.47
CA PHE A 153 -10.37 0.56 11.70
C PHE A 153 -9.28 0.01 12.62
N GLY A 154 -9.63 -0.78 13.63
CA GLY A 154 -8.68 -1.39 14.55
C GLY A 154 -7.77 -2.41 13.87
N ALA A 155 -8.35 -3.35 13.11
CA ALA A 155 -7.60 -4.40 12.43
C ALA A 155 -6.75 -3.84 11.28
N ASN A 156 -7.34 -2.99 10.42
CA ASN A 156 -6.58 -2.32 9.36
C ASN A 156 -5.52 -1.41 9.96
N GLY A 157 -5.86 -0.62 10.98
CA GLY A 157 -4.91 0.29 11.62
C GLY A 157 -3.74 -0.43 12.31
N TRP A 158 -4.00 -1.57 12.95
CA TRP A 158 -2.93 -2.41 13.51
C TRP A 158 -2.02 -2.97 12.42
N LEU A 159 -2.58 -3.46 11.32
CA LEU A 159 -1.83 -4.01 10.21
C LEU A 159 -0.99 -2.94 9.50
N LEU A 160 -1.62 -1.85 9.05
CA LEU A 160 -0.92 -0.71 8.44
C LEU A 160 0.17 -0.19 9.37
N GLY A 161 -0.14 -0.04 10.66
CA GLY A 161 0.82 0.39 11.66
C GLY A 161 2.04 -0.53 11.71
N ARG A 162 1.82 -1.84 11.75
CA ARG A 162 2.89 -2.84 11.80
C ARG A 162 3.80 -2.75 10.58
N GLU A 163 3.22 -2.77 9.39
CA GLU A 163 3.98 -2.87 8.14
C GLU A 163 4.73 -1.57 7.81
N PHE A 164 4.04 -0.43 7.79
CA PHE A 164 4.66 0.84 7.40
C PHE A 164 5.69 1.32 8.44
N PHE A 165 5.47 1.05 9.73
CA PHE A 165 6.50 1.34 10.74
C PHE A 165 7.73 0.45 10.55
N GLN A 166 7.54 -0.84 10.27
CA GLN A 166 8.63 -1.78 10.08
C GLN A 166 9.46 -1.40 8.84
N MET A 167 8.82 -0.97 7.77
CA MET A 167 9.48 -0.42 6.58
C MET A 167 10.35 0.81 6.91
N ALA A 168 9.79 1.80 7.63
CA ALA A 168 10.53 2.99 8.04
C ALA A 168 11.70 2.67 8.99
N ALA A 169 11.51 1.72 9.91
CA ALA A 169 12.52 1.31 10.87
C ALA A 169 13.69 0.57 10.21
N ARG A 170 13.43 -0.27 9.21
CA ARG A 170 14.44 -1.08 8.51
C ARG A 170 15.46 -0.26 7.72
N ARG A 171 15.09 0.96 7.31
CA ARG A 171 16.04 1.92 6.72
C ARG A 171 17.16 2.30 7.69
N HIS A 172 16.97 2.11 9.00
CA HIS A 172 17.88 2.57 10.04
C HIS A 172 18.39 1.47 10.97
N LEU A 173 17.64 0.37 11.11
CA LEU A 173 17.87 -0.70 12.07
C LEU A 173 17.84 -2.06 11.39
N ALA A 174 18.64 -3.00 11.91
CA ALA A 174 18.48 -4.41 11.59
C ALA A 174 17.12 -4.95 12.07
N GLU A 175 16.70 -6.10 11.52
CA GLU A 175 15.35 -6.64 11.72
C GLU A 175 14.99 -6.90 13.20
N GLY A 176 15.92 -7.45 13.99
CA GLY A 176 15.72 -7.70 15.42
C GLY A 176 15.43 -6.41 16.20
N PRO A 177 16.35 -5.43 16.20
CA PRO A 177 16.13 -4.13 16.85
C PRO A 177 14.88 -3.37 16.36
N ALA A 178 14.57 -3.46 15.06
CA ALA A 178 13.34 -2.88 14.51
C ALA A 178 12.07 -3.49 15.12
N LYS A 179 12.05 -4.82 15.31
CA LYS A 179 10.94 -5.55 15.93
C LYS A 179 10.77 -5.19 17.41
N ASP A 180 11.88 -5.03 18.14
CA ASP A 180 11.84 -4.64 19.55
C ASP A 180 11.32 -3.22 19.74
N LEU A 181 11.79 -2.28 18.91
CA LEU A 181 11.29 -0.90 18.91
C LEU A 181 9.78 -0.85 18.60
N ARG A 182 9.33 -1.66 17.63
CA ARG A 182 7.91 -1.77 17.29
C ARG A 182 7.08 -2.30 18.45
N ARG A 183 7.57 -3.31 19.18
CA ARG A 183 6.88 -3.86 20.37
C ARG A 183 6.80 -2.83 21.50
N ALA A 184 7.88 -2.12 21.77
CA ALA A 184 7.93 -1.08 22.81
C ALA A 184 6.95 0.08 22.56
N HIS A 185 6.61 0.34 21.28
CA HIS A 185 5.75 1.46 20.89
C HIS A 185 4.46 1.04 20.16
N ALA A 186 4.02 -0.21 20.34
CA ALA A 186 2.87 -0.79 19.63
C ALA A 186 1.61 0.10 19.71
N GLY A 187 1.28 0.65 20.89
CA GLY A 187 0.11 1.52 21.05
C GLY A 187 0.16 2.80 20.19
N ARG A 188 1.33 3.45 20.10
CA ARG A 188 1.51 4.67 19.27
C ARG A 188 1.47 4.33 17.78
N ILE A 189 2.04 3.18 17.41
CA ILE A 189 2.11 2.68 16.04
C ILE A 189 0.70 2.33 15.55
N THR A 190 -0.05 1.55 16.32
CA THR A 190 -1.44 1.19 16.01
C THR A 190 -2.34 2.42 15.98
N ALA A 191 -2.22 3.36 16.93
CA ALA A 191 -2.99 4.60 16.89
C ALA A 191 -2.72 5.42 15.61
N THR A 192 -1.46 5.50 15.18
CA THR A 192 -1.09 6.17 13.92
C THR A 192 -1.70 5.42 12.72
N GLY A 193 -1.65 4.09 12.73
CA GLY A 193 -2.23 3.28 11.65
C GLY A 193 -3.76 3.38 11.59
N VAL A 194 -4.45 3.47 12.73
CA VAL A 194 -5.91 3.71 12.79
C VAL A 194 -6.25 5.05 12.15
N LEU A 195 -5.49 6.11 12.45
CA LEU A 195 -5.69 7.43 11.83
C LEU A 195 -5.49 7.40 10.31
N VAL A 196 -4.50 6.64 9.84
CA VAL A 196 -4.29 6.41 8.40
C VAL A 196 -5.45 5.59 7.80
N ALA A 197 -5.94 4.58 8.51
CA ALA A 197 -7.04 3.71 8.07
C ALA A 197 -8.37 4.47 7.89
N VAL A 198 -8.60 5.55 8.65
CA VAL A 198 -9.75 6.45 8.41
C VAL A 198 -9.71 7.04 7.00
N GLY A 199 -8.52 7.34 6.48
CA GLY A 199 -8.34 7.83 5.12
C GLY A 199 -8.75 6.85 4.03
N LEU A 200 -8.79 5.54 4.31
CA LEU A 200 -9.18 4.51 3.34
C LEU A 200 -10.65 4.65 2.91
N VAL A 201 -11.51 5.16 3.79
CA VAL A 201 -12.96 5.28 3.54
C VAL A 201 -13.29 6.53 2.73
N ILE A 202 -12.38 7.50 2.66
CA ILE A 202 -12.56 8.73 1.89
C ILE A 202 -12.00 8.50 0.48
N PRO A 203 -12.82 8.44 -0.58
CA PRO A 203 -12.39 7.95 -1.90
C PRO A 203 -11.18 8.69 -2.48
N LEU A 204 -11.15 10.02 -2.38
CA LEU A 204 -10.05 10.83 -2.90
C LEU A 204 -8.77 10.70 -2.06
N VAL A 205 -8.92 10.53 -0.74
CA VAL A 205 -7.78 10.38 0.17
C VAL A 205 -7.17 8.99 0.03
N ASN A 206 -8.00 7.97 -0.20
CA ASN A 206 -7.57 6.57 -0.33
C ASN A 206 -6.44 6.38 -1.36
N ILE A 207 -6.47 7.13 -2.47
CA ILE A 207 -5.43 7.12 -3.50
C ILE A 207 -4.07 7.57 -2.93
N ALA A 208 -4.07 8.52 -1.99
CA ALA A 208 -2.88 9.06 -1.36
C ALA A 208 -2.51 8.34 -0.05
N VAL A 209 -3.35 7.45 0.48
CA VAL A 209 -3.13 6.76 1.76
C VAL A 209 -1.78 6.02 1.82
N PRO A 210 -1.34 5.26 0.79
CA PRO A 210 -0.05 4.58 0.87
C PRO A 210 1.12 5.55 1.04
N LEU A 211 1.08 6.70 0.36
CA LEU A 211 2.10 7.74 0.47
C LEU A 211 2.01 8.47 1.82
N LEU A 212 0.79 8.74 2.28
CA LEU A 212 0.54 9.31 3.61
C LEU A 212 1.12 8.41 4.70
N ALA A 213 0.87 7.11 4.60
CA ALA A 213 1.35 6.11 5.54
C ALA A 213 2.89 6.10 5.56
N ALA A 214 3.53 6.00 4.39
CA ALA A 214 4.99 6.04 4.28
C ALA A 214 5.57 7.30 4.95
N ALA A 215 5.06 8.49 4.62
CA ALA A 215 5.55 9.75 5.21
C ALA A 215 5.29 9.83 6.73
N ALA A 216 4.07 9.51 7.17
CA ALA A 216 3.68 9.58 8.58
C ALA A 216 4.48 8.60 9.44
N PHE A 217 4.74 7.38 8.96
CA PHE A 217 5.52 6.40 9.69
C PHE A 217 7.02 6.69 9.68
N THR A 218 7.56 7.32 8.64
CA THR A 218 8.93 7.87 8.65
C THR A 218 9.07 8.95 9.72
N HIS A 219 8.14 9.90 9.80
CA HIS A 219 8.12 10.89 10.89
C HIS A 219 7.97 10.24 12.26
N LEU A 220 7.08 9.25 12.38
CA LEU A 220 6.85 8.55 13.64
C LEU A 220 8.11 7.85 14.11
N TYR A 221 8.80 7.15 13.20
CA TYR A 221 10.09 6.52 13.48
C TYR A 221 11.09 7.56 13.99
N GLN A 222 11.31 8.65 13.25
CA GLN A 222 12.29 9.69 13.60
C GLN A 222 11.99 10.41 14.92
N MET A 223 10.70 10.53 15.28
CA MET A 223 10.28 11.06 16.58
C MET A 223 10.54 10.05 17.70
N ILE A 224 10.25 8.77 17.49
CA ILE A 224 10.49 7.71 18.48
C ILE A 224 11.99 7.52 18.71
N SER A 225 12.78 7.43 17.63
CA SER A 225 14.24 7.25 17.65
C SER A 225 15.03 8.52 18.01
N GLY A 226 14.40 9.70 17.95
CA GLY A 226 15.01 10.96 18.38
C GLY A 226 14.68 11.36 19.81
N SER A 227 13.58 10.83 20.38
CA SER A 227 13.17 11.13 21.77
C SER A 227 13.79 10.16 22.79
N ALA A 228 14.26 9.03 22.30
CA ALA A 228 15.03 8.07 23.06
C ALA A 228 16.32 7.87 22.28
N ASP A 229 17.46 7.77 22.95
CA ASP A 229 18.69 7.25 22.34
C ASP A 229 18.86 5.72 22.59
N PRO A 230 18.02 4.83 22.04
CA PRO A 230 18.37 3.42 21.84
C PRO A 230 19.06 3.20 20.48
N ALA A 231 18.99 4.17 19.56
CA ALA A 231 19.55 4.04 18.20
C ALA A 231 21.09 4.07 18.19
N ALA A 232 21.74 4.70 19.18
CA ALA A 232 23.19 4.57 19.37
C ALA A 232 23.65 3.10 19.55
N LYS A 233 22.78 2.22 20.07
CA LYS A 233 23.14 0.82 20.35
C LYS A 233 23.05 -0.12 19.14
N TYR A 234 22.45 0.32 18.03
CA TYR A 234 22.09 -0.55 16.89
C TYR A 234 22.37 0.06 15.50
N ARG A 235 23.09 1.18 15.45
CA ARG A 235 23.49 1.82 14.19
C ARG A 235 24.38 0.85 13.42
N ARG A 236 24.03 0.52 12.17
CA ARG A 236 24.92 -0.23 11.28
C ARG A 236 26.23 0.57 11.16
N GLY A 237 27.32 -0.02 11.65
CA GLY A 237 28.68 0.42 11.34
C GLY A 237 29.04 0.07 9.91
#